data_AF-A0A9X1X517-F1
#
_entry.id   AF-A0A9X1X517-F1
#
_cell.length_a   1.000
_cell.length_b   1.000
_cell.length_c   1.000
_cell.angle_alpha   90.00
_cell.angle_beta   90.00
_cell.angle_gamma   90.00
#
_symmetry.space_group_name_H-M   'P 1'
#
loop_
_entity.id
_entity.type
_entity.pdbx_description
1 polymer ?
#
loop_
_entity_poly.entity_id
_entity_poly.type
_entity_poly.pdbx_seq_one_letter_code
_entity_poly.pdbx_strand_id
1 'polypeptide(L)' 'MEIMVFRTSVREQREVSRIANLLQDQNIKRWNFDLEDCDRILRVDAPDLSPSQIEHVLQGAGFECRELED' A
#
# COMPACT_ATOMS: atom_id res chain seq x y z
N MET A 1 5.28 16.81 2.93
CA MET A 1 4.57 15.66 2.32
C MET A 1 5.27 14.44 2.84
N GLU A 2 4.58 13.64 3.63
CA GLU A 2 5.10 12.38 4.16
C GLU A 2 4.54 11.29 3.26
N ILE A 3 5.39 10.78 2.36
CA ILE A 3 5.04 9.66 1.50
C ILE A 3 5.54 8.42 2.22
N MET A 4 4.61 7.60 2.69
CA MET A 4 4.95 6.30 3.26
C MET A 4 5.24 5.32 2.12
N VAL A 5 6.27 4.51 2.30
CA VAL A 5 6.70 3.52 1.31
C VAL A 5 6.61 2.15 1.96
N PHE A 6 5.94 1.22 1.28
CA PHE A 6 5.71 -0.13 1.76
C PHE A 6 6.23 -1.14 0.76
N ARG A 7 6.83 -2.21 1.25
CA ARG A 7 7.06 -3.43 0.48
C ARG A 7 5.82 -4.29 0.54
N THR A 8 5.35 -4.78 -0.59
CA THR A 8 4.15 -5.62 -0.66
C THR A 8 4.37 -6.94 -1.41
N SER A 9 3.48 -7.91 -1.24
CA SER A 9 3.49 -9.15 -2.04
C SER A 9 2.69 -9.05 -3.35
N VAL A 10 2.14 -7.89 -3.67
CA VAL A 10 1.24 -7.63 -4.81
C VAL A 10 2.00 -7.74 -6.13
N ARG A 11 1.50 -8.56 -7.06
CA ARG A 11 2.18 -8.87 -8.33
C ARG A 11 1.33 -8.57 -9.54
N GLU A 12 0.03 -8.77 -9.43
CA GLU A 12 -0.89 -8.69 -10.54
C GLU A 12 -1.81 -7.47 -10.42
N GLN A 13 -2.21 -6.93 -11.57
CA GLN A 13 -3.10 -5.78 -11.62
C GLN A 13 -4.48 -6.08 -11.02
N ARG A 14 -4.92 -7.35 -11.03
CA ARG A 14 -6.15 -7.80 -10.33
C ARG A 14 -6.05 -7.64 -8.81
N GLU A 15 -4.87 -7.87 -8.24
CA GLU A 15 -4.61 -7.72 -6.80
C GLU A 15 -4.54 -6.24 -6.45
N VAL A 16 -3.91 -5.43 -7.31
CA VAL A 16 -3.93 -3.97 -7.20
C VAL A 16 -5.36 -3.45 -7.18
N SER A 17 -6.24 -3.87 -8.10
CA SER A 17 -7.64 -3.45 -8.09
C SER A 17 -8.37 -3.84 -6.81
N ARG A 18 -8.03 -4.98 -6.21
CA ARG A 18 -8.61 -5.43 -4.94
C ARG A 18 -8.16 -4.54 -3.78
N ILE A 19 -6.88 -4.22 -3.71
CA ILE A 19 -6.32 -3.34 -2.67
C ILE A 19 -6.72 -1.89 -2.88
N ALA A 20 -6.81 -1.44 -4.13
CA ALA A 20 -7.29 -0.11 -4.50
C ALA A 20 -8.66 0.19 -3.89
N ASN A 21 -9.60 -0.77 -3.95
CA ASN A 21 -10.90 -0.64 -3.31
C ASN A 21 -10.78 -0.51 -1.78
N LEU A 22 -9.91 -1.30 -1.15
CA LEU A 22 -9.69 -1.23 0.31
C LEU A 22 -9.02 0.08 0.74
N LEU A 23 -8.11 0.60 -0.08
CA LEU A 23 -7.43 1.89 0.15
C LEU A 23 -8.36 3.08 -0.16
N GLN A 24 -9.37 2.90 -1.01
CA GLN A 24 -10.34 3.95 -1.33
C GLN A 24 -11.27 4.25 -0.14
N ASP A 25 -11.55 3.25 0.70
CA ASP A 25 -12.29 3.45 1.97
C ASP A 25 -11.45 4.20 3.02
N GLN A 26 -10.13 4.25 2.85
CA GLN A 26 -9.23 4.99 3.71
C GLN A 26 -9.09 6.43 3.20
N ASN A 27 -8.93 7.41 4.09
CA ASN A 27 -8.75 8.83 3.75
C ASN A 27 -7.36 9.13 3.14
N ILE A 28 -6.99 8.39 2.10
CA ILE A 28 -5.70 8.43 1.41
C ILE A 28 -5.79 9.45 0.28
N LYS A 29 -4.85 10.38 0.21
CA LYS A 29 -4.82 11.39 -0.87
C LYS A 29 -4.39 10.77 -2.19
N ARG A 30 -3.36 9.93 -2.15
CA ARG A 30 -2.82 9.28 -3.34
C ARG A 30 -2.08 8.01 -2.95
N TRP A 31 -2.12 7.02 -3.82
CA TRP A 31 -1.27 5.84 -3.71
C TRP A 31 -0.80 5.40 -5.10
N ASN A 32 0.31 4.67 -5.15
CA ASN A 32 0.85 4.10 -6.39
C ASN A 32 1.51 2.75 -6.11
N PHE A 33 1.17 1.75 -6.92
CA PHE A 33 1.88 0.47 -6.95
C PHE A 33 2.93 0.48 -8.04
N ASP A 34 4.16 0.15 -7.67
CA ASP A 34 5.27 -0.08 -8.56
C ASP A 34 5.39 -1.59 -8.80
N LEU A 35 4.69 -2.06 -9.85
CA LEU A 35 4.69 -3.48 -10.24
C LEU A 35 5.90 -3.85 -11.11
N GLU A 36 6.56 -2.85 -11.71
CA GLU A 36 7.80 -3.05 -12.48
C GLU A 36 9.01 -3.24 -11.56
N ASP A 37 8.90 -2.76 -10.32
CA ASP A 37 9.91 -2.94 -9.30
C ASP A 37 9.89 -4.37 -8.74
N CYS A 38 11.06 -5.02 -8.68
CA CYS A 38 11.19 -6.37 -8.14
C CYS A 38 10.74 -6.46 -6.68
N ASP A 39 10.84 -5.35 -5.94
CA ASP A 39 10.47 -5.23 -4.54
C ASP A 39 8.98 -4.93 -4.33
N ARG A 40 8.17 -4.75 -5.40
CA ARG A 40 6.71 -4.59 -5.32
C ARG A 40 6.29 -3.50 -4.34
N ILE A 41 6.73 -2.29 -4.66
CA ILE A 41 6.62 -1.14 -3.76
C ILE A 41 5.24 -0.49 -3.87
N LEU A 42 4.63 -0.20 -2.73
CA LEU A 42 3.43 0.63 -2.61
C LEU A 42 3.85 1.96 -1.98
N ARG A 43 3.55 3.07 -2.65
CA ARG A 43 3.74 4.42 -2.10
C ARG A 43 2.39 5.00 -1.75
N VAL A 44 2.25 5.54 -0.56
CA VAL A 44 1.00 6.13 -0.07
C VAL A 44 1.26 7.53 0.47
N ASP A 45 0.52 8.51 -0.06
CA ASP A 45 0.40 9.87 0.47
C ASP A 45 -0.88 9.92 1.31
N ALA A 46 -0.70 9.82 2.62
CA ALA A 46 -1.77 9.87 3.59
C ALA A 46 -1.29 10.51 4.90
N PRO A 47 -1.28 11.85 4.99
CA PRO A 47 -0.74 12.56 6.15
C PRO A 47 -1.52 12.32 7.44
N ASP A 48 -2.75 11.82 7.35
CA ASP A 48 -3.65 11.59 8.49
C ASP A 48 -3.78 10.09 8.85
N LEU A 49 -3.03 9.20 8.19
CA LEU A 49 -3.08 7.75 8.41
C LEU A 49 -1.76 7.25 8.97
N SER A 50 -1.84 6.30 9.91
CA SER A 50 -0.67 5.62 10.42
C SER A 50 -0.25 4.47 9.48
N PRO A 51 1.05 4.22 9.30
CA PRO A 51 1.55 3.13 8.46
C PRO A 51 0.96 1.77 8.84
N SER A 52 0.84 1.52 10.15
CA SER A 52 0.29 0.28 10.70
C SER A 52 -1.16 0.01 10.27
N GLN A 53 -1.95 1.05 9.97
CA GLN A 53 -3.31 0.87 9.45
C GLN A 53 -3.28 0.31 8.02
N ILE A 54 -2.36 0.81 7.19
CA ILE A 54 -2.17 0.34 5.82
C ILE A 54 -1.67 -1.09 5.82
N GLU A 55 -0.71 -1.42 6.69
CA GLU A 55 -0.23 -2.78 6.89
C GLU A 55 -1.37 -3.73 7.27
N HIS A 56 -2.21 -3.36 8.24
CA HIS A 56 -3.36 -4.19 8.67
C HIS A 56 -4.37 -4.42 7.55
N VAL A 57 -4.66 -3.40 6.73
CA VAL A 57 -5.60 -3.52 5.61
C VAL A 57 -5.09 -4.54 4.59
N LEU A 58 -3.82 -4.46 4.21
CA LEU A 58 -3.24 -5.38 3.23
C LEU A 58 -3.10 -6.81 3.81
N GLN A 59 -2.64 -6.93 5.06
CA GLN A 59 -2.53 -8.22 5.75
C GLN A 59 -3.89 -8.90 5.92
N GLY A 60 -4.94 -8.13 6.28
CA GLY A 60 -6.31 -8.63 6.36
C GLY A 60 -6.88 -9.08 5.02
N ALA A 61 -6.38 -8.53 3.91
CA ALA A 61 -6.74 -8.96 2.56
C ALA A 61 -5.96 -10.19 2.06
N GLY A 62 -4.96 -10.65 2.82
CA GLY A 62 -4.09 -11.79 2.51
C GLY A 62 -2.77 -11.43 1.83
N PHE A 63 -2.35 -10.16 1.88
CA PHE A 63 -1.09 -9.69 1.29
C PHE A 63 -0.06 -9.35 2.36
N GLU A 64 1.21 -9.59 2.07
CA GLU A 64 2.29 -9.06 2.91
C GLU A 64 2.40 -7.57 2.63
N CYS A 65 2.48 -6.78 3.70
CA CYS A 65 2.71 -5.34 3.64
C CYS A 65 3.60 -4.99 4.83
N ARG A 66 4.71 -4.32 4.54
CA ARG A 66 5.64 -3.83 5.54
C ARG A 66 6.14 -2.45 5.17
N GLU A 67 6.08 -1.53 6.11
CA GLU A 67 6.69 -0.21 5.92
C GLU A 67 8.22 -0.34 5.71
N LEU A 68 8.74 0.44 4.79
CA LEU A 68 10.17 0.62 4.56
C LEU A 68 10.56 1.97 5.15
N GLU A 69 11.17 1.93 6.33
CA GLU A 69 11.88 3.06 6.93
C GLU A 69 13.28 3.13 6.28
N ASP A 70 13.65 4.29 5.72
CA ASP A 70 15.00 4.57 5.19
C ASP A 70 15.88 5.19 6.29
#